data_AF-A0A1V4QDK6-F1
#
_entry.id   AF-A0A1V4QDK6-F1
#
_cell.length_a   1.000
_cell.length_b   1.000
_cell.length_c   1.000
_cell.angle_alpha   90.00
_cell.angle_beta   90.00
_cell.angle_gamma   90.00
#
_symmetry.space_group_name_H-M   'P 1'
#
loop_
_entity.id
_entity.type
_entity.pdbx_description
1 polymer ?
#
loop_
_entity_poly.entity_id
_entity_poly.type
_entity_poly.pdbx_seq_one_letter_code
_entity_poly.pdbx_strand_id
1 'polypeptide(L)'
;MKAKIVAHPIFGEGVIKNRKWDGQEVQVEFYCGLTLWLPARWLKTIEIPNIKLNQISSKRLIEAFRLGIVSHQDVEFFTFCRGYEIAQIKIWLCYRIL
;
A
#
# COMPACT_ATOMS: atom_id res chain seq x y z
N MET A 1 -3.36 5.11 -17.93
CA MET A 1 -3.43 3.64 -17.77
C MET A 1 -3.38 3.32 -16.29
N LYS A 2 -4.33 2.54 -15.74
CA LYS A 2 -4.30 2.18 -14.32
C LYS A 2 -3.14 1.21 -14.07
N ALA A 3 -2.22 1.57 -13.18
CA ALA A 3 -1.19 0.67 -12.70
C ALA A 3 -1.86 -0.49 -11.97
N LYS A 4 -1.61 -1.74 -12.42
CA LYS A 4 -2.24 -2.92 -11.83
C LYS A 4 -1.30 -3.47 -10.75
N ILE A 5 -1.71 -3.30 -9.49
CA ILE A 5 -0.97 -3.78 -8.31
C ILE A 5 -1.21 -5.27 -8.12
N VAL A 6 -0.16 -6.00 -7.80
CA VAL A 6 -0.17 -7.43 -7.53
C VAL A 6 0.60 -7.76 -6.27
N ALA A 7 0.20 -8.83 -5.60
CA ALA A 7 0.91 -9.41 -4.46
C ALA A 7 1.47 -10.79 -4.81
N HIS A 8 2.72 -11.02 -4.42
CA HIS A 8 3.39 -12.31 -4.42
C HIS A 8 3.62 -12.78 -2.97
N PRO A 9 3.41 -14.07 -2.62
CA PRO A 9 3.54 -14.55 -1.24
C PRO A 9 4.91 -14.32 -0.60
N ILE A 10 5.98 -14.33 -1.40
CA ILE A 10 7.37 -14.23 -0.91
C ILE A 10 7.91 -12.79 -1.04
N PHE A 11 7.58 -12.10 -2.12
CA PHE A 11 8.20 -10.80 -2.47
C PHE A 11 7.34 -9.60 -2.07
N GLY A 12 6.11 -9.85 -1.59
CA GLY A 12 5.17 -8.81 -1.22
C GLY A 12 4.51 -8.17 -2.43
N GLU A 13 4.23 -6.87 -2.32
CA GLU A 13 3.45 -6.13 -3.31
C GLU A 13 4.34 -5.48 -4.38
N GLY A 14 3.79 -5.35 -5.58
CA GLY A 14 4.47 -4.75 -6.72
C GLY A 14 3.53 -4.31 -7.83
N VAL A 15 4.11 -3.64 -8.82
CA VAL A 15 3.39 -3.07 -9.96
C VAL A 15 3.78 -3.81 -11.24
N ILE A 16 2.79 -4.22 -12.03
CA ILE A 16 3.04 -4.83 -13.33
C ILE A 16 3.58 -3.76 -14.30
N LYS A 17 4.76 -4.00 -14.86
CA LYS A 17 5.38 -3.18 -15.92
C LYS A 17 5.05 -3.67 -17.31
N ASN A 18 5.20 -4.97 -17.55
CA ASN A 18 5.06 -5.58 -18.88
C ASN A 18 4.38 -6.95 -18.81
N ARG A 19 3.92 -7.42 -19.97
CA ARG A 19 3.35 -8.76 -20.18
C ARG A 19 3.98 -9.42 -21.39
N LYS A 20 4.15 -10.74 -21.32
CA LYS A 20 4.69 -11.58 -22.40
C LYS A 20 3.82 -12.83 -22.55
N TRP A 21 3.86 -13.43 -23.74
CA TRP A 21 3.22 -14.72 -24.03
C TRP A 21 1.73 -14.71 -23.69
N ASP A 22 1.01 -13.75 -24.28
CA ASP A 22 -0.42 -13.54 -24.07
C ASP A 22 -0.83 -13.33 -22.59
N GLY A 23 0.10 -12.82 -21.77
CA GLY A 23 -0.13 -12.55 -20.36
C GLY A 23 0.12 -13.74 -19.43
N GLN A 24 0.69 -14.84 -19.91
CA GLN A 24 1.14 -15.94 -19.05
C GLN A 24 2.28 -15.52 -18.12
N GLU A 25 3.19 -14.67 -18.62
CA GLU A 25 4.27 -14.09 -17.83
C GLU A 25 4.14 -12.57 -17.71
N VAL A 26 4.40 -12.08 -16.50
CA VAL A 26 4.26 -10.67 -16.13
C VAL A 26 5.54 -10.20 -15.48
N GLN A 27 6.01 -9.04 -15.92
CA GLN A 27 7.13 -8.35 -15.28
C GLN A 27 6.58 -7.49 -14.15
N VAL A 28 7.01 -7.78 -12.93
CA VAL A 28 6.59 -7.05 -11.73
C VAL A 28 7.79 -6.34 -11.14
N GLU A 29 7.67 -5.04 -10.90
CA GLU A 29 8.57 -4.26 -10.05
C GLU A 29 7.98 -4.25 -8.64
N PHE A 30 8.62 -4.97 -7.73
CA PHE A 30 8.22 -5.06 -6.32
C PHE A 30 8.71 -3.85 -5.54
N TYR A 31 7.96 -3.45 -4.49
CA TYR A 31 8.36 -2.32 -3.64
C TYR A 31 9.66 -2.57 -2.86
N CYS A 32 10.10 -3.83 -2.74
CA CYS A 32 11.41 -4.18 -2.23
C CYS A 32 12.58 -3.87 -3.20
N GLY A 33 12.30 -3.36 -4.40
CA GLY A 33 13.30 -2.98 -5.41
C GLY A 33 13.66 -4.10 -6.41
N LEU A 34 13.02 -5.27 -6.32
CA LEU A 34 13.25 -6.39 -7.25
C LEU A 34 12.36 -6.25 -8.48
N THR A 35 12.91 -6.51 -9.67
CA THR A 35 12.14 -6.60 -10.91
C THR A 35 12.26 -7.99 -11.50
N LEU A 36 11.16 -8.75 -11.54
CA LEU A 36 11.16 -10.15 -11.92
C LEU A 36 10.07 -10.47 -12.95
N TRP A 37 10.37 -11.42 -13.84
CA TRP A 37 9.38 -12.07 -14.69
C TRP A 37 8.82 -13.26 -13.94
N LEU A 38 7.51 -13.25 -13.71
CA LEU A 38 6.82 -14.29 -12.94
C LEU A 38 5.57 -14.76 -13.69
N PRO A 39 5.19 -16.05 -13.56
CA PRO A 39 3.92 -16.53 -14.08
C PRO A 39 2.74 -15.78 -13.44
N ALA A 40 1.78 -15.32 -14.24
CA ALA A 40 0.63 -14.56 -13.77
C ALA A 40 -0.17 -15.30 -12.68
N ARG A 41 -0.22 -16.64 -12.77
CA ARG A 41 -0.87 -17.52 -11.81
C ARG A 41 -0.33 -17.45 -10.38
N TRP A 42 0.90 -16.96 -10.20
CA TRP A 42 1.52 -16.82 -8.86
C TRP A 42 1.23 -15.48 -8.21
N LEU A 43 0.57 -14.57 -8.94
CA LEU A 43 0.30 -13.22 -8.49
C LEU A 43 -1.19 -13.06 -8.14
N LYS A 44 -1.47 -12.52 -6.96
CA LYS A 44 -2.83 -12.09 -6.60
C LYS A 44 -3.01 -10.63 -7.03
N THR A 45 -4.06 -10.34 -7.79
CA THR A 45 -4.38 -8.95 -8.13
C THR A 45 -4.95 -8.25 -6.91
N ILE A 46 -4.39 -7.09 -6.56
CA ILE A 46 -4.94 -6.23 -5.52
C ILE A 46 -5.82 -5.20 -6.21
N GLU A 47 -7.12 -5.26 -5.93
CA GLU A 47 -8.04 -4.21 -6.32
C GLU A 47 -7.99 -3.11 -5.25
N ILE A 48 -7.39 -1.98 -5.59
CA ILE A 48 -7.48 -0.79 -4.76
C ILE A 48 -8.93 -0.32 -4.87
N PRO A 49 -9.72 -0.37 -3.79
CA PRO A 49 -11.07 0.18 -3.85
C PRO A 49 -10.94 1.65 -4.21
N ASN A 50 -11.62 2.08 -5.27
CA ASN A 50 -11.68 3.49 -5.64
C ASN A 50 -12.61 4.21 -4.66
N ILE A 51 -12.14 4.37 -3.43
CA ILE A 51 -12.85 5.07 -2.38
C ILE A 51 -12.80 6.54 -2.78
N LYS A 52 -13.96 7.10 -3.17
CA LYS A 52 -14.09 8.54 -3.31
C LYS A 52 -13.88 9.13 -1.92
N LEU A 53 -12.72 9.74 -1.71
CA LEU A 53 -12.40 10.41 -0.47
C LEU A 53 -13.44 11.50 -0.23
N ASN A 54 -14.19 11.37 0.86
CA ASN A 54 -15.10 12.43 1.26
C ASN A 54 -14.24 13.61 1.76
N GLN A 55 -14.30 14.72 1.02
CA GLN A 55 -13.48 15.89 1.30
C GLN A 55 -13.77 16.47 2.69
N ILE A 56 -15.02 16.34 3.17
CA ILE A 56 -15.45 16.82 4.48
C ILE A 56 -14.81 15.98 5.58
N SER A 57 -14.88 14.64 5.48
CA SER A 57 -14.26 13.77 6.50
C SER A 57 -12.75 13.95 6.55
N SER A 58 -12.11 14.09 5.39
CA SER A 58 -10.67 14.34 5.28
C SER A 58 -10.25 15.65 5.97
N LYS A 59 -11.01 16.73 5.77
CA LYS A 59 -10.76 18.02 6.45
C LYS A 59 -10.99 17.94 7.95
N ARG A 60 -12.04 17.24 8.41
CA ARG A 60 -12.32 17.04 9.84
C ARG A 60 -11.19 16.27 10.52
N LEU A 61 -10.64 15.25 9.86
CA LEU A 61 -9.50 14.50 10.37
C LEU A 61 -8.25 15.39 10.55
N ILE A 62 -7.95 16.25 9.56
CA ILE A 62 -6.82 17.18 9.63
C ILE A 62 -6.99 18.20 10.76
N GLU A 63 -8.18 18.78 10.92
CA GLU A 63 -8.47 19.71 12.01
C GLU A 63 -8.43 19.02 13.37
N ALA A 64 -8.90 17.77 13.48
CA ALA A 64 -8.78 16.95 14.67
C ALA A 64 -7.30 16.74 15.07
N PHE A 65 -6.43 16.45 14.10
CA PHE A 65 -4.98 16.36 14.36
C PHE A 65 -4.37 17.68 14.83
N ARG A 66 -4.79 18.82 14.27
CA ARG A 66 -4.31 20.16 14.69
C ARG A 66 -4.73 20.51 16.11
N LEU A 67 -5.95 20.13 16.50
CA LEU A 67 -6.50 20.40 17.82
C LEU A 67 -6.01 19.40 18.89
N GLY A 68 -5.32 18.34 18.48
CA GLY A 68 -4.86 17.26 19.37
C GLY A 68 -5.98 16.35 19.87
N ILE A 69 -7.18 16.44 19.29
CA ILE A 69 -8.36 15.67 19.68
C ILE A 69 -8.82 14.87 18.46
N VAL A 70 -8.32 13.64 18.33
CA VAL A 70 -8.69 12.70 17.27
C VAL A 70 -9.34 11.49 17.91
N SER A 71 -10.48 11.04 17.38
CA SER A 71 -11.13 9.84 17.89
C SER A 71 -10.27 8.61 17.59
N HIS A 72 -10.30 7.61 18.47
CA HIS A 72 -9.55 6.38 18.25
C HIS A 72 -9.97 5.67 16.94
N GLN A 73 -11.27 5.67 16.64
CA GLN A 73 -11.83 5.09 15.42
C GLN A 73 -11.26 5.72 14.15
N ASP A 74 -11.10 7.05 14.14
CA ASP A 74 -10.52 7.75 13.00
C ASP A 74 -9.04 7.42 12.80
N VAL A 75 -8.30 7.24 13.91
CA VAL A 75 -6.90 6.77 13.87
C VAL A 75 -6.83 5.35 13.33
N GLU A 76 -7.67 4.45 13.82
CA GLU A 76 -7.74 3.07 13.33
C GLU A 76 -8.08 3.03 11.83
N PHE A 77 -9.07 3.80 11.39
CA PHE A 77 -9.45 3.84 9.98
C PHE A 77 -8.34 4.42 9.10
N PHE A 78 -7.62 5.45 9.57
CA PHE A 78 -6.48 6.00 8.84
C PHE A 78 -5.28 5.04 8.80
N THR A 79 -5.07 4.25 9.86
CA THR A 79 -3.97 3.30 9.98
C THR A 79 -4.30 1.92 9.40
N PHE A 80 -5.57 1.67 9.08
CA PHE A 80 -6.05 0.41 8.51
C PHE A 80 -5.34 0.09 7.19
N CYS A 81 -4.92 -1.17 7.02
CA CYS A 81 -4.13 -1.68 5.91
C CYS A 81 -2.76 -1.01 5.65
N ARG A 82 -2.35 0.01 6.42
CA ARG A 82 -1.02 0.62 6.33
C ARG A 82 0.02 -0.09 7.20
N GLY A 83 -0.13 -1.41 7.37
CA GLY A 83 0.69 -2.21 8.27
C GLY A 83 2.18 -2.16 7.92
N TYR A 84 2.49 -2.10 6.62
CA TYR A 84 3.86 -1.96 6.13
C TYR A 84 4.46 -0.60 6.52
N GLU A 85 3.76 0.51 6.26
CA GLU A 85 4.22 1.85 6.60
C GLU A 85 4.33 2.04 8.11
N ILE A 86 3.39 1.49 8.89
CA ILE A 86 3.44 1.53 10.36
C ILE A 86 4.65 0.75 10.88
N ALA A 87 4.96 -0.41 10.31
CA ALA A 87 6.16 -1.18 10.67
C ALA A 87 7.44 -0.38 10.39
N GLN A 88 7.52 0.30 9.23
CA GLN A 88 8.63 1.19 8.90
C GLN A 88 8.74 2.35 9.91
N ILE A 89 7.64 3.01 10.26
CA ILE A 89 7.63 4.09 11.24
C ILE A 89 8.09 3.60 12.63
N LYS A 90 7.67 2.40 13.05
CA LYS A 90 8.15 1.80 14.31
C LYS A 90 9.65 1.54 14.30
N ILE A 91 10.18 1.02 13.19
CA ILE A 91 11.62 0.84 13.00
C ILE A 91 12.33 2.20 13.13
N TRP A 92 11.86 3.24 12.43
CA TRP A 92 12.43 4.59 12.48
C TRP A 92 12.39 5.21 13.89
N LEU A 93 11.28 5.05 14.61
CA LEU A 93 11.15 5.54 15.98
C LEU A 93 12.08 4.81 16.95
N CYS A 94 12.30 3.51 16.75
CA CYS A 94 13.23 2.71 17.54
C CYS A 94 14.68 3.19 17.36
N TYR A 95 15.07 3.52 16.12
CA TYR A 95 16.41 4.05 15.81
C TYR A 95 16.63 5.52 16.21
N ARG A 96 15.58 6.27 16.56
CA ARG A 96 15.69 7.70 16.89
C ARG A 96 15.72 8.00 18.40
N ILE A 97 15.69 6.96 19.23
CA ILE A 97 15.79 7.04 20.71
C ILE A 97 17.16 6.53 21.20
N LEU A 98 18.04 6.11 20.29
CA LEU A 98 19.49 5.89 20.51
C LEU A 98 20.27 7.05 19.88
#